data_AF-A0A443RWG2-F1
#
_entry.id   AF-A0A443RWG2-F1
#
_cell.length_a   1.000
_cell.length_b   1.000
_cell.length_c   1.000
_cell.angle_alpha   90.00
_cell.angle_beta   90.00
_cell.angle_gamma   90.00
#
_symmetry.space_group_name_H-M   'P 1'
#
loop_
_entity.id
_entity.type
_entity.pdbx_description
1 polymer ?
#
loop_
_entity_poly.entity_id
_entity_poly.type
_entity_poly.pdbx_seq_one_letter_code
_entity_poly.pdbx_strand_id
1 'polypeptide(L)' 'MKNNRNNSRVLVHNLVKKNFDVQNQNFVRIIVRITCYLFRGFKYNQTIFPNLLNHTDQDDAAIEIHQFWPLIEIK' A
#
# COMPACT_ATOMS: atom_id res chain seq x y z
N MET A 1 7.45 -34.07 21.92
CA MET A 1 6.38 -33.07 21.69
C MET A 1 6.82 -31.65 22.09
N LYS A 2 7.82 -31.07 21.43
CA LYS A 2 8.29 -29.68 21.66
C LYS A 2 8.57 -29.02 20.31
N ASN A 3 7.54 -28.59 19.57
CA ASN A 3 7.81 -27.90 18.30
C ASN A 3 6.77 -26.85 17.86
N ASN A 4 5.89 -26.38 18.76
CA ASN A 4 4.87 -25.40 18.38
C ASN A 4 5.22 -23.96 18.83
N ARG A 5 5.87 -23.80 19.99
CA ARG A 5 6.26 -22.46 20.50
C ARG A 5 7.37 -21.79 19.66
N ASN A 6 8.26 -22.58 19.07
CA ASN A 6 9.34 -22.06 18.22
C ASN A 6 8.78 -21.56 16.88
N ASN A 7 7.79 -22.27 16.32
CA ASN A 7 7.11 -21.83 15.10
C ASN A 7 6.34 -20.52 15.33
N SER A 8 5.59 -20.39 16.42
CA SER A 8 4.89 -19.13 16.73
C SER A 8 5.84 -17.95 16.93
N ARG A 9 7.00 -18.15 17.58
CA ARG A 9 8.00 -17.08 17.80
C ARG A 9 8.70 -16.67 16.50
N VAL A 10 9.01 -17.64 15.63
CA VAL A 10 9.58 -17.38 14.29
C VAL A 10 8.56 -16.64 13.42
N LEU A 11 7.28 -17.02 13.46
CA LEU A 11 6.22 -16.33 12.73
C LEU A 11 6.05 -14.88 13.20
N VAL A 12 6.00 -14.63 14.51
CA VAL A 12 5.90 -13.25 15.05
C VAL A 12 7.13 -12.43 14.65
N HIS A 13 8.33 -12.99 14.78
CA HIS A 13 9.56 -12.32 14.34
C HIS A 13 9.56 -12.03 12.83
N ASN A 14 9.08 -12.95 12.00
CA ASN A 14 8.99 -12.77 10.55
C ASN A 14 7.91 -11.75 10.17
N LEU A 15 6.80 -11.69 10.91
CA LEU A 15 5.77 -10.67 10.73
C LEU A 15 6.28 -9.29 11.15
N VAL A 16 6.97 -9.18 12.29
CA VAL A 16 7.59 -7.93 12.75
C VAL A 16 8.67 -7.47 11.77
N LYS A 17 9.52 -8.38 11.26
CA LYS A 17 10.50 -8.06 10.22
C LYS A 17 9.84 -7.65 8.91
N LYS A 18 8.81 -8.36 8.44
CA LYS A 18 8.07 -7.98 7.24
C LYS A 18 7.44 -6.59 7.38
N ASN A 19 6.85 -6.29 8.53
CA ASN A 19 6.30 -4.97 8.83
C ASN A 19 7.39 -3.88 8.90
N PHE A 20 8.57 -4.20 9.41
CA PHE A 20 9.71 -3.28 9.46
C PHE A 20 10.36 -3.08 8.09
N ASP A 21 10.48 -4.13 7.27
CA ASP A 21 11.02 -4.09 5.91
C ASP A 21 10.08 -3.31 4.98
N VAL A 22 8.76 -3.40 5.15
CA VAL A 22 7.80 -2.53 4.43
C VAL A 22 8.06 -1.03 4.72
N GLN A 23 8.57 -0.69 5.90
CA GLN A 23 8.90 0.69 6.27
C GLN A 23 10.34 1.10 5.91
N ASN A 24 11.26 0.14 5.71
CA ASN A 24 12.69 0.36 5.48
C ASN A 24 13.21 -0.16 4.14
N GLN A 25 12.33 -0.52 3.21
CA GLN A 25 12.74 -0.79 1.85
C GLN A 25 13.17 0.54 1.21
N ASN A 26 14.45 0.60 0.80
CA ASN A 26 15.05 1.63 -0.06
C ASN A 26 14.40 1.58 -1.45
N PHE A 27 13.09 1.82 -1.50
CA PHE A 27 12.36 1.92 -2.74
C PHE A 27 12.79 3.21 -3.42
N VAL A 28 13.26 3.09 -4.66
CA VAL A 28 13.33 4.23 -5.56
C VAL A 28 11.91 4.77 -5.70
N ARG A 29 11.68 5.94 -5.12
CA ARG A 29 10.38 6.60 -5.16
C ARG A 29 10.26 7.40 -6.44
N ILE A 30 9.22 7.12 -7.22
CA ILE A 30 8.95 7.80 -8.49
C ILE A 30 7.77 8.73 -8.30
N ILE A 31 7.95 10.01 -8.66
CA ILE A 31 6.88 11.00 -8.71
C ILE A 31 6.18 10.87 -10.06
N VAL A 32 4.87 10.68 -10.04
CA VAL A 32 4.03 10.53 -11.23
C VAL A 32 2.80 11.42 -11.11
N ARG A 33 2.26 11.85 -12.26
CA ARG A 33 1.03 12.67 -12.32
C ARG A 33 -0.19 11.80 -12.05
N ILE A 34 -1.11 12.26 -11.20
CA ILE A 34 -2.36 11.55 -10.90
C ILE A 34 -3.27 11.58 -12.14
N THR A 35 -3.70 10.41 -12.59
CA THR A 35 -4.59 10.25 -13.76
C THR A 35 -6.05 10.00 -13.36
N CYS A 36 -6.29 9.42 -12.18
CA CYS A 36 -7.63 9.05 -11.70
C CYS A 36 -8.53 10.28 -11.45
N TYR A 37 -9.79 10.18 -11.89
CA TYR A 37 -10.79 11.26 -11.79
C TYR A 37 -11.22 11.56 -10.35
N LEU A 38 -11.12 10.59 -9.43
CA LEU A 38 -11.51 10.76 -8.02
C LEU A 38 -10.73 11.85 -7.30
N PHE A 39 -9.51 12.12 -7.77
CA PHE A 39 -8.63 13.13 -7.18
C PHE A 39 -8.66 14.46 -7.93
N ARG A 40 -9.65 14.68 -8.80
CA ARG A 40 -9.87 15.99 -9.42
C ARG A 40 -10.39 16.98 -8.39
N GLY A 41 -9.76 18.15 -8.31
CA GLY A 41 -10.11 19.21 -7.35
C GLY A 41 -9.23 19.27 -6.10
N PHE A 42 -8.29 18.34 -5.95
CA PHE A 42 -7.27 18.43 -4.90
C PHE A 42 -6.20 19.48 -5.25
N LYS A 43 -5.54 20.05 -4.23
CA LYS A 43 -4.46 21.04 -4.41
C LYS A 43 -3.18 20.46 -5.01
N TYR A 44 -3.09 19.14 -5.14
CA TYR A 44 -1.95 18.42 -5.70
C TYR A 44 -2.41 17.58 -6.90
N ASN A 45 -1.49 17.40 -7.86
CA ASN A 45 -1.73 16.64 -9.08
C ASN A 45 -0.65 15.57 -9.33
N GLN A 46 0.22 15.34 -8.35
CA GLN A 46 1.31 14.38 -8.37
C GLN A 46 1.22 13.47 -7.14
N THR A 47 1.67 12.24 -7.30
CA THR A 47 1.76 11.22 -6.24
C THR A 47 3.07 10.45 -6.36
N ILE A 48 3.38 9.66 -5.35
CA ILE A 48 4.64 8.91 -5.23
C ILE A 48 4.34 7.42 -5.19
N PHE A 49 5.12 6.65 -5.95
CA PHE A 49 5.12 5.19 -5.92
C PHE A 49 6.51 4.64 -5.53
N PRO A 50 6.60 3.47 -4.85
CA PRO A 50 5.47 2.68 -4.37
C PRO A 50 4.69 3.40 -3.27
N ASN A 51 3.37 3.20 -3.24
CA ASN A 51 2.50 3.83 -2.24
C ASN A 51 2.49 3.03 -0.92
N LEU A 52 1.74 3.49 0.08
CA LEU A 52 1.66 2.84 1.40
C LEU A 52 1.05 1.44 1.38
N LEU A 53 0.29 1.10 0.33
CA LEU A 53 -0.29 -0.23 0.11
C LEU A 53 0.62 -1.12 -0.74
N ASN A 54 1.84 -0.65 -1.04
CA ASN A 54 2.85 -1.36 -1.82
C ASN A 54 2.45 -1.58 -3.30
N HIS A 55 1.53 -0.77 -3.83
CA HIS A 55 1.33 -0.69 -5.29
C HIS A 55 2.55 -0.05 -5.92
N THR A 56 2.94 -0.52 -7.10
CA THR A 56 4.09 0.01 -7.85
C THR A 56 3.71 1.04 -8.89
N ASP A 57 2.45 1.08 -9.30
CA ASP A 57 1.91 2.04 -10.25
C ASP A 57 0.44 2.44 -9.94
N GLN A 58 -0.05 3.42 -10.71
CA GLN A 58 -1.40 3.95 -10.53
C GLN A 58 -2.50 3.03 -11.01
N ASP A 59 -2.22 2.12 -11.95
CA ASP A 59 -3.26 1.26 -12.52
C ASP A 59 -3.65 0.19 -11.50
N ASP A 60 -2.67 -0.42 -10.83
CA ASP A 60 -2.88 -1.32 -9.70
C ASP A 60 -3.64 -0.64 -8.56
N ALA A 61 -3.22 0.59 -8.20
CA ALA A 61 -3.88 1.35 -7.15
C ALA A 61 -5.32 1.75 -7.52
N ALA A 62 -5.58 2.07 -8.80
CA ALA A 62 -6.90 2.45 -9.27
C ALA A 62 -7.89 1.29 -9.17
N ILE A 63 -7.47 0.06 -9.51
CA ILE A 63 -8.31 -1.14 -9.42
C ILE A 63 -8.83 -1.35 -8.00
N GLU A 64 -7.96 -1.20 -6.99
CA GLU A 64 -8.38 -1.33 -5.59
C GLU A 64 -9.29 -0.17 -5.15
N ILE A 65 -8.96 1.06 -5.54
CA ILE A 65 -9.76 2.24 -5.21
C ILE A 65 -11.18 2.13 -5.80
N HIS A 66 -11.33 1.55 -6.99
CA HIS A 66 -12.63 1.37 -7.65
C HIS A 66 -13.64 0.57 -6.82
N GLN A 67 -13.19 -0.33 -5.94
CA GLN A 67 -14.07 -1.08 -5.05
C GLN A 67 -14.81 -0.18 -4.04
N PHE A 68 -14.20 0.95 -3.70
CA PHE A 68 -14.76 1.93 -2.76
C PHE A 68 -15.57 3.02 -3.45
N TRP A 69 -15.69 3.00 -4.78
CA TRP A 69 -16.48 3.97 -5.54
C TRP A 69 -17.91 4.15 -5.02
N PRO A 70 -18.66 3.07 -4.69
CA PRO A 70 -20.01 3.21 -4.16
C PRO A 70 -20.06 3.94 -2.82
N LEU A 71 -18.98 3.96 -2.04
CA LEU A 71 -18.92 4.66 -0.75
C LEU A 71 -18.59 6.15 -0.90
N ILE A 72 -18.02 6.56 -2.04
CA ILE A 72 -17.64 7.94 -2.33
C ILE A 72 -18.81 8.73 -2.91
N GLU A 73 -19.69 8.09 -3.67
CA GLU A 73 -20.82 8.73 -4.34
C GLU A 73 -22.06 8.95 -3.46
N ILE A 74 -22.09 8.39 -2.24
CA ILE A 74 -23.21 8.60 -1.32
C ILE A 74 -23.15 10.04 -0.79
N LYS A 75 -24.11 10.86 -1.24
CA LYS A 75 -24.42 12.19 -0.69
C LYS A 75 -25.51 12.11 0.36
#